data_AF-A0A7X6CWJ3-F1
#
_entry.id   AF-A0A7X6CWJ3-F1
#
_cell.length_a   1.000
_cell.length_b   1.000
_cell.length_c   1.000
_cell.angle_alpha   90.00
_cell.angle_beta   90.00
_cell.angle_gamma   90.00
#
_symmetry.space_group_name_H-M   'P 1'
#
loop_
_entity.id
_entity.type
_entity.pdbx_description
1 polymer ?
#
loop_
_entity_poly.entity_id
_entity_poly.type
_entity_poly.pdbx_seq_one_letter_code
_entity_poly.pdbx_strand_id
1 'polypeptide(L)'
;MQEKGKALFIYKPRRIEDLRCPHRPEDETAYEIVKEMSLSGIEYENFITDLLADRQYFEENAALCGEGATFRCLLIRQHGCKDGILIVPERKAYVKWAAYIDGETGSDV
;
A
#
# COMPACT_ATOMS: atom_id res chain seq x y z
N MET A 1 -18.25 -1.23 -6.93
CA MET A 1 -16.92 -1.34 -6.31
C MET A 1 -15.97 -0.80 -7.36
N GLN A 2 -15.43 0.40 -7.16
CA GLN A 2 -14.72 1.13 -8.22
C GLN A 2 -13.22 0.86 -8.10
N GLU A 3 -12.65 0.22 -9.10
CA GLU A 3 -11.21 0.03 -9.25
C GLU A 3 -10.54 1.41 -9.36
N LYS A 4 -9.52 1.65 -8.53
CA LYS A 4 -8.83 2.94 -8.46
C LYS A 4 -7.63 3.03 -9.40
N GLY A 5 -7.02 1.88 -9.71
CA GLY A 5 -5.85 1.78 -10.57
C GLY A 5 -5.23 0.38 -10.52
N LYS A 6 -4.01 0.26 -11.07
CA LYS A 6 -3.16 -0.92 -10.99
C LYS A 6 -1.80 -0.53 -10.42
N ALA A 7 -1.17 -1.45 -9.70
CA ALA A 7 0.16 -1.26 -9.15
C ALA A 7 0.87 -2.61 -8.95
N LEU A 8 2.20 -2.60 -8.90
CA LEU A 8 2.98 -3.79 -8.59
C LEU A 8 2.97 -4.09 -7.10
N PHE A 9 2.29 -5.18 -6.70
CA PHE A 9 2.29 -5.64 -5.33
C PHE A 9 3.43 -6.64 -5.08
N ILE A 10 4.31 -6.29 -4.15
CA ILE A 10 5.40 -7.14 -3.68
C ILE A 10 4.93 -7.90 -2.45
N TYR A 11 5.21 -9.21 -2.41
CA TYR A 11 4.92 -10.06 -1.27
C TYR A 11 5.97 -9.86 -0.17
N LYS A 12 5.51 -9.52 1.05
CA LYS A 12 6.33 -9.29 2.25
C LYS A 12 7.59 -8.44 2.00
N PRO A 13 7.44 -7.23 1.44
CA PRO A 13 8.56 -6.32 1.24
C PRO A 13 9.13 -5.89 2.59
N ARG A 14 10.44 -5.70 2.67
CA ARG A 14 11.13 -5.26 3.89
C ARG A 14 11.19 -3.74 3.97
N ARG A 15 11.44 -3.07 2.85
CA ARG A 15 11.63 -1.62 2.77
C ARG A 15 11.03 -1.05 1.49
N ILE A 16 10.92 0.28 1.42
CA ILE A 16 10.37 0.97 0.24
C ILE A 16 11.17 0.71 -1.04
N GLU A 17 12.48 0.48 -0.94
CA GLU A 17 13.31 0.18 -2.11
C GLU A 17 12.87 -1.11 -2.82
N ASP A 18 12.31 -2.08 -2.08
CA ASP A 18 11.78 -3.32 -2.65
C ASP A 18 10.57 -3.06 -3.56
N LEU A 19 9.84 -1.95 -3.35
CA LEU A 19 8.63 -1.58 -4.08
C LEU A 19 8.93 -0.83 -5.39
N ARG A 20 10.13 -0.27 -5.52
CA ARG A 20 10.54 0.59 -6.64
C ARG A 20 11.39 -0.18 -7.64
N CYS A 21 10.94 -1.38 -8.02
CA CYS A 21 11.63 -2.21 -9.00
C CYS A 21 11.05 -2.03 -10.42
N PRO A 22 11.89 -2.08 -11.48
CA PRO A 22 11.40 -2.15 -12.84
C PRO A 22 10.51 -3.38 -13.03
N HIS A 23 9.33 -3.20 -13.60
CA HIS A 23 8.36 -4.25 -13.87
C HIS A 23 7.59 -3.94 -15.14
N ARG A 24 6.83 -4.92 -15.63
CA ARG A 24 5.95 -4.73 -16.77
C ARG A 24 4.55 -4.36 -16.28
N PRO A 25 3.77 -3.57 -17.02
CA PRO A 25 2.39 -3.27 -16.65
C PRO A 25 1.50 -4.51 -16.50
N GLU A 26 1.86 -5.62 -17.16
CA GLU A 26 1.17 -6.91 -17.03
C GLU A 26 1.34 -7.56 -15.65
N ASP A 27 2.39 -7.18 -14.91
CA ASP A 27 2.68 -7.69 -13.56
C ASP A 27 1.87 -6.92 -12.48
N GLU A 28 1.18 -5.85 -12.86
CA GLU A 28 0.41 -5.03 -11.93
C GLU A 28 -0.97 -5.63 -11.60
N THR A 29 -1.35 -5.51 -10.33
CA THR A 29 -2.64 -5.96 -9.83
C THR A 29 -3.57 -4.77 -9.66
N ALA A 30 -4.82 -4.93 -10.09
CA ALA A 30 -5.85 -3.94 -9.86
C ALA A 30 -6.12 -3.77 -8.36
N TYR A 31 -6.40 -2.56 -7.93
CA TYR A 31 -6.68 -2.29 -6.52
C TYR A 31 -7.79 -1.27 -6.31
N GLU A 32 -8.34 -1.29 -5.11
CA GLU A 32 -9.16 -0.23 -4.54
C GLU A 32 -8.63 0.19 -3.17
N ILE A 33 -8.84 1.46 -2.85
CA ILE A 33 -8.44 2.03 -1.56
C ILE A 33 -9.65 1.98 -0.64
N VAL A 34 -9.60 1.11 0.38
CA VAL A 34 -10.68 1.02 1.38
C VAL A 34 -10.54 2.06 2.48
N LYS A 35 -9.31 2.53 2.72
CA LYS A 35 -8.99 3.54 3.72
C LYS A 35 -7.67 4.22 3.39
N GLU A 36 -7.58 5.52 3.66
CA GLU A 36 -6.34 6.28 3.61
C GLU A 36 -5.91 6.72 5.02
N MET A 37 -4.60 6.68 5.28
CA MET A 37 -3.99 7.16 6.51
C MET A 37 -2.77 8.03 6.18
N SER A 38 -2.64 9.15 6.88
CA SER A 38 -1.49 10.04 6.76
C SER A 38 -0.65 9.97 8.02
N LEU A 39 0.63 9.69 7.86
CA LEU A 39 1.62 9.63 8.94
C LEU A 39 2.44 10.93 8.99
N SER A 40 2.94 11.29 10.17
CA SER A 40 3.98 12.31 10.28
C SER A 40 5.27 11.87 9.57
N GLY A 41 6.21 12.79 9.31
CA GLY A 41 7.47 12.45 8.64
C GLY A 41 8.26 11.36 9.37
N ILE A 42 8.39 11.47 10.71
CA ILE A 42 9.12 10.49 11.52
C ILE A 42 8.44 9.12 11.51
N GLU A 43 7.11 9.08 11.62
CA GLU A 43 6.35 7.82 11.57
C GLU A 43 6.44 7.17 10.19
N TYR A 44 6.38 7.98 9.13
CA TYR A 44 6.50 7.50 7.75
C TYR A 44 7.90 6.99 7.44
N GLU A 45 8.96 7.71 7.85
CA GLU A 45 10.34 7.26 7.72
C GLU A 45 10.55 5.91 8.43
N ASN A 46 10.12 5.81 9.68
CA ASN A 46 10.17 4.53 10.41
C ASN A 46 9.35 3.44 9.70
N PHE A 47 8.22 3.80 9.08
CA PHE A 47 7.38 2.90 8.29
C PHE A 47 8.09 2.33 7.07
N ILE A 48 8.67 3.18 6.24
CA ILE A 48 9.31 2.76 4.99
C ILE A 48 10.62 2.00 5.20
N THR A 49 11.27 2.14 6.36
CA THR A 49 12.50 1.41 6.72
C THR A 49 12.27 -0.01 7.25
N ASP A 50 11.06 -0.31 7.72
CA ASP A 50 10.64 -1.64 8.16
C ASP A 50 9.11 -1.81 8.00
N LEU A 51 8.73 -2.31 6.83
CA LEU A 51 7.34 -2.56 6.45
C LEU A 51 6.74 -3.78 7.16
N LEU A 52 7.57 -4.73 7.60
CA LEU A 52 7.10 -5.95 8.27
C LEU A 52 6.98 -5.81 9.79
N ALA A 53 7.40 -4.67 10.34
CA ALA A 53 7.17 -4.34 11.73
C ALA A 53 5.69 -4.41 12.08
N ASP A 54 5.38 -5.06 13.20
CA ASP A 54 4.02 -5.12 13.73
C ASP A 54 3.55 -3.71 14.12
N ARG A 55 2.39 -3.33 13.62
CA ARG A 55 1.86 -1.97 13.70
C ARG A 55 0.38 -2.02 14.00
N GLN A 56 0.06 -1.64 15.23
CA GLN A 56 -1.28 -1.73 15.80
C GLN A 56 -2.37 -1.03 14.95
N TYR A 57 -2.01 0.00 14.18
CA TYR A 57 -2.93 0.71 13.29
C TYR A 57 -3.49 -0.15 12.13
N PHE A 58 -2.85 -1.27 11.78
CA PHE A 58 -3.37 -2.17 10.77
C PHE A 58 -4.45 -3.11 11.29
N GLU A 59 -4.49 -3.43 12.59
CA GLU A 59 -5.41 -4.43 13.15
C GLU A 59 -6.88 -4.06 12.90
N GLU A 60 -7.25 -2.81 13.13
CA GLU A 60 -8.63 -2.32 12.98
C GLU A 60 -9.09 -2.32 11.51
N ASN A 61 -8.14 -2.18 10.58
CA ASN A 61 -8.43 -2.04 9.15
C ASN A 61 -8.17 -3.33 8.35
N ALA A 62 -7.50 -4.34 8.95
CA ALA A 62 -7.17 -5.59 8.28
C ALA A 62 -8.41 -6.36 7.83
N ALA A 63 -9.52 -6.27 8.56
CA ALA A 63 -10.79 -6.89 8.18
C ALA A 63 -11.41 -6.30 6.90
N LEU A 64 -11.06 -5.05 6.55
CA LEU A 64 -11.53 -4.38 5.33
C LEU A 64 -10.67 -4.72 4.11
N CYS A 65 -9.47 -5.22 4.35
CA CYS A 65 -8.50 -5.55 3.31
C CYS A 65 -8.65 -6.99 2.83
N GLY A 66 -8.04 -7.28 1.67
CA GLY A 66 -7.97 -8.65 1.19
C GLY A 66 -7.44 -8.75 -0.22
N GLU A 67 -6.96 -9.96 -0.51
CA GLU A 67 -6.55 -10.37 -1.85
C GLU A 67 -7.77 -10.84 -2.65
N GLY A 68 -7.69 -10.71 -3.97
CA GLY A 68 -8.73 -11.08 -4.91
C GLY A 68 -8.33 -10.68 -6.33
N ALA A 69 -9.28 -10.65 -7.27
CA ALA A 69 -9.04 -10.10 -8.61
C ALA A 69 -8.66 -8.61 -8.54
N THR A 70 -9.24 -7.89 -7.59
CA THR A 70 -8.90 -6.53 -7.19
C THR A 70 -8.47 -6.55 -5.73
N PHE A 71 -7.30 -6.02 -5.42
CA PHE A 71 -6.80 -5.95 -4.06
C PHE A 71 -7.47 -4.81 -3.30
N ARG A 72 -7.92 -5.10 -2.07
CA ARG A 72 -8.48 -4.09 -1.16
C ARG A 72 -7.40 -3.62 -0.21
N CYS A 73 -7.01 -2.36 -0.34
CA CYS A 73 -5.77 -1.85 0.23
C CYS A 73 -6.00 -0.66 1.15
N LEU A 74 -5.13 -0.52 2.14
CA LEU A 74 -4.90 0.75 2.83
C LEU A 74 -3.90 1.57 2.04
N LEU A 75 -4.14 2.87 1.91
CA LEU A 75 -3.16 3.80 1.38
C LEU A 75 -2.50 4.55 2.53
N ILE A 76 -1.19 4.39 2.67
CA ILE A 76 -0.37 5.11 3.65
C ILE A 76 0.42 6.19 2.95
N ARG A 77 0.29 7.43 3.42
CA ARG A 77 1.04 8.58 2.91
C ARG A 77 1.78 9.29 4.02
N GLN A 78 2.84 9.99 3.66
CA GLN A 78 3.35 11.07 4.51
C GLN A 78 2.44 12.29 4.39
N HIS A 79 2.23 13.00 5.49
CA HIS A 79 1.43 14.21 5.50
C HIS A 79 1.94 15.24 4.47
N GLY A 80 1.04 15.71 3.59
CA GLY A 80 1.37 16.66 2.52
C GLY A 80 1.94 16.05 1.24
N CYS A 81 2.20 14.74 1.22
CA CYS A 81 2.69 14.02 0.04
C CYS A 81 1.53 13.42 -0.76
N LYS A 82 1.70 13.30 -2.09
CA LYS A 82 0.72 12.67 -2.99
C LYS A 82 1.03 11.19 -3.23
N ASP A 83 2.29 10.84 -3.21
CA ASP A 83 2.77 9.47 -3.30
C ASP A 83 2.53 8.72 -1.99
N GLY A 84 2.61 7.39 -2.05
CA GLY A 84 2.37 6.55 -0.89
C GLY A 84 2.54 5.08 -1.15
N ILE A 85 2.18 4.29 -0.15
CA ILE A 85 2.28 2.84 -0.17
C ILE A 85 0.90 2.24 0.06
N LEU A 86 0.47 1.41 -0.89
CA LEU A 86 -0.69 0.55 -0.75
C LEU A 86 -0.29 -0.67 0.08
N ILE A 87 -1.15 -1.09 1.01
CA ILE A 87 -0.90 -2.21 1.91
C ILE A 87 -2.10 -3.15 1.94
N VAL A 88 -1.83 -4.44 1.84
CA VAL A 88 -2.75 -5.50 2.24
C VAL A 88 -2.13 -6.21 3.46
N PRO A 89 -2.69 -6.07 4.66
CA PRO A 89 -2.14 -6.67 5.87
C PRO A 89 -2.53 -8.15 6.08
N GLU A 90 -1.66 -8.85 6.80
CA GLU A 90 -1.87 -10.09 7.56
C GLU A 90 -2.98 -9.94 8.63
N ARG A 91 -3.74 -10.99 8.98
CA ARG A 91 -4.61 -10.98 10.19
C ARG A 91 -3.87 -10.68 11.53
N LYS A 92 -2.54 -10.61 11.51
CA LYS A 92 -1.65 -10.25 12.62
C LYS A 92 -0.92 -8.91 12.38
N ALA A 93 -1.51 -8.00 11.61
CA ALA A 93 -1.07 -6.61 11.44
C ALA A 93 0.36 -6.37 10.90
N TYR A 94 0.95 -7.32 10.19
CA TYR A 94 2.12 -7.04 9.34
C TYR A 94 1.72 -6.90 7.88
N VAL A 95 2.52 -6.17 7.11
CA VAL A 95 2.34 -6.00 5.65
C VAL A 95 2.52 -7.35 4.96
N LYS A 96 1.48 -7.86 4.29
CA LYS A 96 1.56 -9.08 3.46
C LYS A 96 1.89 -8.73 2.01
N TRP A 97 1.20 -7.74 1.47
CA TRP A 97 1.47 -7.17 0.16
C TRP A 97 1.62 -5.68 0.29
N ALA A 98 2.56 -5.10 -0.48
CA ALA A 98 2.64 -3.65 -0.62
C ALA A 98 2.99 -3.24 -2.03
N ALA A 99 2.55 -2.05 -2.42
CA ALA A 99 2.88 -1.43 -3.70
C ALA A 99 3.18 0.05 -3.49
N TYR A 100 4.13 0.60 -4.24
CA TYR A 100 4.35 2.04 -4.29
C TYR A 100 3.48 2.68 -5.36
N ILE A 101 2.93 3.87 -5.07
CA ILE A 101 2.23 4.71 -6.04
C ILE A 101 2.78 6.14 -5.98
N ASP A 102 2.91 6.78 -7.14
CA ASP A 102 3.51 8.13 -7.31
C ASP A 102 2.50 9.29 -7.14
N GLY A 103 1.25 8.98 -6.78
CA GLY A 103 0.23 9.98 -6.46
C GLY A 103 -0.58 10.48 -7.65
N GLU A 104 -0.34 9.96 -8.86
CA GLU A 104 -1.10 10.24 -10.08
C GLU A 104 -2.15 9.16 -10.39
N THR A 105 -2.77 8.56 -9.38
CA THR A 105 -3.85 7.58 -9.61
C THR A 105 -5.18 8.30 -9.79
N GLY A 106 -5.27 8.95 -10.95
CA GLY A 106 -6.38 9.73 -11.45
C GLY A 106 -6.13 10.12 -12.90
N SER A 107 -6.07 9.12 -13.80
CA SER A 107 -6.38 9.36 -15.21
C SER A 107 -7.88 9.67 -15.31
N ASP A 108 -8.26 10.89 -14.95
CA ASP A 108 -9.45 11.54 -15.49
C ASP A 108 -9.14 11.84 -16.97
N VAL A 109 -9.50 10.89 -17.85
CA VAL A 109 -9.74 11.13 -19.28
C VAL A 109 -11.12 10.65 -19.66
#